data_AF-A0A2W4QSF8-F1
#
_entry.id   AF-A0A2W4QSF8-F1
#
_cell.length_a   1.000
_cell.length_b   1.000
_cell.length_c   1.000
_cell.angle_alpha   90.00
_cell.angle_beta   90.00
_cell.angle_gamma   90.00
#
_symmetry.space_group_name_H-M   'P 1'
#
loop_
_entity.id
_entity.type
_entity.pdbx_description
1 polymer ?
#
loop_
_entity_poly.entity_id
_entity_poly.type
_entity_poly.pdbx_seq_one_letter_code
_entity_poly.pdbx_strand_id
1 'polypeptide(L)'
;MSDDANTICRDLEDAVAKRANWDSFWDEIAYRVLPSSVGFTVQTEEGQRREDRAFDTTAITACSRFAAFISEGATPRDQTWHGLEPEDEDLQDDQECKEFLERLTKALFARRYRPEANFVSQRQENYLSLGAFGNYSLFIDEEIGRGNRYRALPMREVYWIENHQGVIYIQFRKYQLTARQAYEQFRELAPPQVKYDAEKNPNALHDFIHCVRPNDELKPGRRDWRGMPWASYHVYPRTRSVISRGGFWTWPFANGRFMKGVGETYARSPAVIAFPSILTVNEQKKTVLRAGQKAVDPPVLLTEDGILDGFNMRSGALNYGALSDQGTPLVQAFNSQARVDIGVELMELEQRAINEAFLVSLFQILAEKPDMTATEVLARLDEKSQLLSPTTARLEAEDLGPMIAREIDLYVRSSGGAWVLEEMPE
;
A
#
# COMPACT_ATOMS: atom_id res chain seq x y z
N MET A 1 -6.68 27.68 -13.11
CA MET A 1 -7.69 26.59 -13.12
C MET A 1 -8.91 27.10 -12.34
N SER A 2 -10.15 26.76 -12.72
CA SER A 2 -11.33 27.26 -11.98
C SER A 2 -11.52 26.51 -10.65
N ASP A 3 -11.83 27.25 -9.59
CA ASP A 3 -12.08 26.78 -8.21
C ASP A 3 -13.50 26.25 -7.98
N ASP A 4 -14.31 26.22 -9.03
CA ASP A 4 -15.67 25.72 -8.94
C ASP A 4 -15.72 24.18 -8.88
N ALA A 5 -16.74 23.67 -8.18
CA ALA A 5 -16.89 22.24 -7.97
C ALA A 5 -17.11 21.46 -9.27
N ASN A 6 -17.65 22.05 -10.34
CA ASN A 6 -17.80 21.33 -11.62
C ASN A 6 -16.43 21.03 -12.24
N THR A 7 -15.51 22.00 -12.23
CA THR A 7 -14.15 21.79 -12.73
C THR A 7 -13.44 20.71 -11.91
N ILE A 8 -13.49 20.78 -10.57
CA ILE A 8 -12.87 19.78 -9.69
C ILE A 8 -13.46 18.37 -9.94
N CYS A 9 -14.79 18.24 -10.07
CA CYS A 9 -15.42 16.97 -10.37
C CYS A 9 -15.00 16.43 -11.74
N ARG A 10 -14.97 17.27 -12.78
CA ARG A 10 -14.55 16.87 -14.13
C ARG A 10 -13.09 16.41 -14.16
N ASP A 11 -12.19 17.16 -13.53
CA ASP A 11 -10.77 16.83 -13.52
C ASP A 11 -10.52 15.51 -12.76
N LEU A 12 -11.31 15.21 -11.71
CA LEU A 12 -11.32 13.90 -11.06
C LEU A 12 -11.89 12.81 -11.98
N GLU A 13 -13.01 13.04 -12.66
CA GLU A 13 -13.60 12.08 -13.60
C GLU A 13 -12.58 11.67 -14.68
N ASP A 14 -11.80 12.63 -15.21
CA ASP A 14 -10.71 12.38 -16.14
C ASP A 14 -9.57 11.55 -15.53
N ALA A 15 -9.19 11.85 -14.28
CA ALA A 15 -8.16 11.10 -13.56
C ALA A 15 -8.59 9.65 -13.27
N VAL A 16 -9.86 9.44 -12.91
CA VAL A 16 -10.47 8.11 -12.73
C VAL A 16 -10.43 7.32 -14.04
N ALA A 17 -10.83 7.94 -15.15
CA ALA A 17 -10.83 7.28 -16.46
C ALA A 17 -9.43 6.82 -16.88
N LYS A 18 -8.40 7.65 -16.66
CA LYS A 18 -7.00 7.30 -16.96
C LYS A 18 -6.45 6.17 -16.08
N ARG A 19 -6.99 6.00 -14.86
CA ARG A 19 -6.56 4.96 -13.91
C ARG A 19 -7.33 3.65 -14.02
N ALA A 20 -8.36 3.55 -14.85
CA ALA A 20 -9.22 2.35 -14.94
C ALA A 20 -8.46 1.03 -15.20
N ASN A 21 -7.44 1.06 -16.06
CA ASN A 21 -6.59 -0.12 -16.32
C ASN A 21 -5.76 -0.51 -15.08
N TRP A 22 -5.27 0.49 -14.34
CA TRP A 22 -4.55 0.27 -13.09
C TRP A 22 -5.48 -0.29 -12.01
N ASP A 23 -6.69 0.25 -11.87
CA ASP A 23 -7.67 -0.21 -10.88
C ASP A 23 -8.03 -1.69 -11.11
N SER A 24 -8.24 -2.09 -12.37
CA SER A 24 -8.49 -3.50 -12.72
C SER A 24 -7.30 -4.40 -12.38
N PHE A 25 -6.09 -3.94 -12.65
CA PHE A 25 -4.89 -4.72 -12.40
C PHE A 25 -4.54 -4.80 -10.90
N TRP A 26 -4.69 -3.71 -10.16
CA TRP A 26 -4.49 -3.66 -8.73
C TRP A 26 -5.51 -4.51 -7.98
N ASP A 27 -6.76 -4.61 -8.45
CA ASP A 27 -7.72 -5.56 -7.87
C ASP A 27 -7.23 -7.01 -7.98
N GLU A 28 -6.72 -7.43 -9.15
CA GLU A 28 -6.17 -8.78 -9.33
C GLU A 28 -4.95 -9.05 -8.46
N ILE A 29 -4.11 -8.03 -8.23
CA ILE A 29 -3.00 -8.10 -7.28
C ILE A 29 -3.52 -8.18 -5.84
N ALA A 30 -4.48 -7.35 -5.46
CA ALA A 30 -5.04 -7.31 -4.11
C ALA A 30 -5.57 -8.69 -3.70
N TYR A 31 -6.31 -9.37 -4.57
CA TYR A 31 -6.81 -10.73 -4.33
C TYR A 31 -5.73 -11.78 -4.03
N ARG A 32 -4.47 -11.58 -4.45
CA ARG A 32 -3.39 -12.57 -4.34
C ARG A 32 -2.24 -12.15 -3.45
N VAL A 33 -2.14 -10.87 -3.12
CA VAL A 33 -0.98 -10.29 -2.41
C VAL A 33 -1.40 -9.49 -1.19
N LEU A 34 -2.49 -8.71 -1.27
CA LEU A 34 -2.99 -7.90 -0.16
C LEU A 34 -4.52 -7.93 -0.08
N PRO A 35 -5.13 -9.05 0.35
CA PRO A 35 -6.59 -9.24 0.30
C PRO A 35 -7.40 -8.19 1.09
N SER A 36 -6.80 -7.60 2.13
CA SER A 36 -7.42 -6.50 2.89
C SER A 36 -7.71 -5.26 2.04
N SER A 37 -6.98 -5.06 0.95
CA SER A 37 -7.05 -3.88 0.08
C SER A 37 -7.90 -4.07 -1.19
N VAL A 38 -8.58 -5.21 -1.33
CA VAL A 38 -9.52 -5.45 -2.44
C VAL A 38 -10.60 -4.36 -2.48
N GLY A 39 -11.04 -4.03 -3.69
CA GLY A 39 -12.15 -3.12 -3.94
C GLY A 39 -11.75 -1.86 -4.70
N PHE A 40 -10.85 -2.01 -5.68
CA PHE A 40 -10.54 -0.95 -6.64
C PHE A 40 -11.66 -0.81 -7.67
N THR A 41 -12.24 -1.93 -8.14
CA THR A 41 -13.31 -1.91 -9.14
C THR A 41 -14.70 -1.96 -8.51
N VAL A 42 -14.90 -2.86 -7.55
CA VAL A 42 -16.20 -3.10 -6.89
C VAL A 42 -16.03 -2.95 -5.39
N GLN A 43 -16.86 -2.11 -4.76
CA GLN A 43 -16.84 -2.00 -3.30
C GLN A 43 -17.25 -3.33 -2.66
N THR A 44 -16.40 -3.82 -1.77
CA THR A 44 -16.61 -5.04 -0.99
C THR A 44 -16.94 -4.70 0.46
N GLU A 45 -17.79 -5.50 1.09
CA GLU A 45 -18.14 -5.32 2.50
C GLU A 45 -16.98 -5.70 3.43
N GLU A 46 -16.95 -5.07 4.61
CA GLU A 46 -15.97 -5.38 5.66
C GLU A 46 -16.18 -6.80 6.18
N GLY A 47 -15.09 -7.52 6.46
CA GLY A 47 -15.15 -8.91 6.97
C GLY A 47 -15.52 -9.97 5.93
N GLN A 48 -15.83 -9.59 4.69
CA GLN A 48 -16.01 -10.56 3.61
C GLN A 48 -14.70 -11.32 3.36
N ARG A 49 -14.80 -12.64 3.21
CA ARG A 49 -13.66 -13.49 2.84
C ARG A 49 -13.14 -13.11 1.45
N ARG A 50 -11.83 -12.90 1.32
CA ARG A 50 -11.19 -12.35 0.10
C ARG A 50 -9.98 -13.17 -0.37
N GLU A 51 -9.69 -14.30 0.27
CA GLU A 51 -8.57 -15.18 -0.07
C GLU A 51 -8.95 -16.30 -1.03
N ASP A 52 -10.13 -16.22 -1.68
CA ASP A 52 -10.63 -17.25 -2.61
C ASP A 52 -9.75 -17.42 -3.85
N ARG A 53 -8.96 -16.41 -4.21
CA ARG A 53 -8.04 -16.44 -5.35
C ARG A 53 -6.57 -16.69 -4.98
N ALA A 54 -6.25 -16.70 -3.70
CA ALA A 54 -4.89 -16.92 -3.18
C ALA A 54 -4.74 -18.36 -2.66
N PHE A 55 -4.48 -19.29 -3.58
CA PHE A 55 -4.19 -20.69 -3.24
C PHE A 55 -2.77 -20.81 -2.67
N ASP A 56 -1.82 -20.06 -3.24
CA ASP A 56 -0.46 -19.95 -2.74
C ASP A 56 -0.23 -18.65 -1.96
N THR A 57 0.39 -18.75 -0.78
CA THR A 57 0.56 -17.64 0.17
C THR A 57 1.94 -16.98 0.09
N THR A 58 2.80 -17.42 -0.83
CA THR A 58 4.17 -16.90 -0.95
C THR A 58 4.18 -15.41 -1.21
N ALA A 59 3.35 -14.92 -2.12
CA ALA A 59 3.30 -13.48 -2.44
C ALA A 59 2.80 -12.63 -1.27
N ILE A 60 1.80 -13.11 -0.52
CA ILE A 60 1.27 -12.44 0.69
C ILE A 60 2.37 -12.30 1.75
N THR A 61 3.11 -13.39 1.98
CA THR A 61 4.18 -13.42 2.97
C THR A 61 5.37 -12.56 2.51
N ALA A 62 5.73 -12.63 1.23
CA ALA A 62 6.80 -11.83 0.65
C ALA A 62 6.50 -10.32 0.71
N CYS A 63 5.26 -9.91 0.45
CA CYS A 63 4.84 -8.51 0.58
C CYS A 63 4.94 -8.00 2.02
N SER A 64 4.50 -8.81 2.99
CA SER A 64 4.63 -8.46 4.41
C SER A 64 6.09 -8.31 4.85
N ARG A 65 6.98 -9.21 4.38
CA ARG A 65 8.42 -9.14 4.66
C ARG A 65 9.07 -7.92 4.00
N PHE A 66 8.73 -7.64 2.74
CA PHE A 66 9.18 -6.45 2.04
C PHE A 66 8.78 -5.17 2.80
N ALA A 67 7.52 -5.06 3.23
CA ALA A 67 7.06 -3.89 3.99
C ALA A 67 7.80 -3.70 5.32
N ALA A 68 8.01 -4.78 6.07
CA ALA A 68 8.80 -4.74 7.31
C ALA A 68 10.24 -4.30 7.06
N PHE A 69 10.86 -4.78 5.98
CA PHE A 69 12.21 -4.37 5.61
C PHE A 69 12.28 -2.88 5.23
N ILE A 70 11.37 -2.40 4.38
CA ILE A 70 11.34 -0.97 4.03
C ILE A 70 11.11 -0.12 5.27
N SER A 71 10.29 -0.57 6.22
CA SER A 71 10.12 0.13 7.49
C SER A 71 11.42 0.25 8.28
N GLU A 72 12.20 -0.82 8.36
CA GLU A 72 13.49 -0.83 9.06
C GLU A 72 14.57 -0.02 8.31
N GLY A 73 14.56 -0.05 6.98
CA GLY A 73 15.54 0.68 6.18
C GLY A 73 15.25 2.18 6.07
N ALA A 74 13.99 2.57 5.84
CA ALA A 74 13.64 3.95 5.56
C ALA A 74 13.23 4.74 6.82
N THR A 75 12.56 4.11 7.78
CA THR A 75 12.03 4.79 8.97
C THR A 75 12.14 3.93 10.25
N PRO A 76 13.34 3.46 10.61
CA PRO A 76 13.55 2.63 11.81
C PRO A 76 13.12 3.37 13.09
N ARG A 77 12.63 2.63 14.08
CA ARG A 77 12.05 3.24 15.30
C ARG A 77 13.08 3.64 16.34
N ASP A 78 14.22 2.94 16.37
CA ASP A 78 15.18 3.02 17.47
C ASP A 78 16.37 3.95 17.16
N GLN A 79 16.35 4.65 16.02
CA GLN A 79 17.40 5.58 15.62
C GLN A 79 16.85 6.85 14.96
N THR A 80 17.66 7.92 15.01
CA THR A 80 17.45 9.15 14.26
C THR A 80 17.90 8.91 12.81
N TRP A 81 16.95 8.64 11.92
CA TRP A 81 17.21 8.28 10.52
C TRP A 81 17.25 9.44 9.52
N HIS A 82 17.09 10.69 9.96
CA HIS A 82 17.36 11.87 9.14
C HIS A 82 17.97 12.98 10.01
N GLY A 83 18.72 13.87 9.39
CA GLY A 83 19.22 15.11 9.97
C GLY A 83 18.77 16.33 9.17
N LEU A 84 19.06 17.51 9.69
CA LEU A 84 18.88 18.78 9.00
C LEU A 84 20.25 19.43 8.88
N GLU A 85 20.53 19.98 7.69
CA GLU A 85 21.77 20.68 7.37
C GLU A 85 21.42 22.00 6.68
N PRO A 86 22.24 23.06 6.84
CA PRO A 86 22.03 24.31 6.13
C PRO A 86 22.31 24.13 4.63
N GLU A 87 21.53 24.81 3.79
CA GLU A 87 21.80 24.88 2.35
C GLU A 87 23.03 25.74 2.05
N ASP A 88 23.33 26.72 2.91
CA ASP A 88 24.49 27.59 2.80
C ASP A 88 25.74 26.88 3.36
N GLU A 89 26.75 26.71 2.51
CA GLU A 89 28.02 26.08 2.86
C GLU A 89 28.76 26.85 3.97
N ASP A 90 28.60 28.17 4.04
CA ASP A 90 29.28 29.00 5.06
C ASP A 90 28.74 28.72 6.48
N LEU A 91 27.49 28.25 6.59
CA LEU A 91 26.86 27.87 7.86
C LEU A 91 27.17 26.43 8.26
N GLN A 92 27.77 25.62 7.39
CA GLN A 92 28.09 24.23 7.69
C GLN A 92 29.17 24.08 8.75
N ASP A 93 29.97 25.10 9.03
CA ASP A 93 30.97 25.08 10.11
C ASP A 93 30.53 25.85 11.35
N ASP A 94 29.36 26.50 11.32
CA ASP A 94 28.81 27.21 12.46
C ASP A 94 28.25 26.23 13.50
N GLN A 95 28.84 26.26 14.69
CA GLN A 95 28.45 25.43 15.83
C GLN A 95 27.04 25.76 16.32
N GLU A 96 26.62 27.03 16.30
CA GLU A 96 25.30 27.45 16.78
C GLU A 96 24.20 26.95 15.84
N CYS A 97 24.44 27.05 14.52
CA CYS A 97 23.58 26.48 13.49
C CYS A 97 23.40 24.97 13.65
N LYS A 98 24.50 24.23 13.84
CA LYS A 98 24.46 22.78 14.06
C LYS A 98 23.65 22.40 15.30
N GLU A 99 23.90 23.05 16.43
CA GLU A 99 23.20 22.78 17.68
C GLU A 99 21.69 23.05 17.56
N PHE A 100 21.32 24.14 16.86
CA PHE A 100 19.94 24.46 16.55
C PHE A 100 19.27 23.37 15.71
N LEU A 101 19.90 22.95 14.61
CA LEU A 101 19.36 21.95 13.69
C LEU A 101 19.27 20.55 14.33
N GLU A 102 20.23 20.18 15.17
CA GLU A 102 20.17 18.94 15.96
C GLU A 102 18.99 18.97 16.94
N ARG A 103 18.77 20.09 17.61
CA ARG A 103 17.65 20.26 18.55
C ARG A 103 16.32 20.22 17.82
N LEU A 104 16.21 20.88 16.67
CA LEU A 104 15.02 20.82 15.81
C LEU A 104 14.76 19.38 15.35
N THR A 105 15.80 18.68 14.88
CA THR A 105 15.71 17.26 14.50
C THR A 105 15.15 16.41 15.64
N LYS A 106 15.70 16.53 16.86
CA LYS A 106 15.20 15.82 18.06
C LYS A 106 13.72 16.13 18.34
N ALA A 107 13.31 17.40 18.19
CA ALA A 107 11.93 17.81 18.39
C ALA A 107 10.96 17.22 17.35
N LEU A 108 11.36 17.18 16.07
CA LEU A 108 10.58 16.56 14.99
C LEU A 108 10.35 15.08 15.26
N PHE A 109 11.41 14.34 15.63
CA PHE A 109 11.30 12.93 16.02
C PHE A 109 10.38 12.74 17.22
N ALA A 110 10.55 13.53 18.28
CA ALA A 110 9.72 13.45 19.47
C ALA A 110 8.22 13.65 19.16
N ARG A 111 7.89 14.52 18.20
CA ARG A 111 6.51 14.78 17.76
C ARG A 111 5.97 13.69 16.85
N ARG A 112 6.79 13.19 15.91
CA ARG A 112 6.43 12.13 14.96
C ARG A 112 6.06 10.82 15.67
N TYR A 113 6.83 10.45 16.69
CA TYR A 113 6.66 9.18 17.39
C TYR A 113 5.73 9.24 18.61
N ARG A 114 5.02 10.36 18.83
CA ARG A 114 3.94 10.39 19.84
C ARG A 114 2.86 9.36 19.50
N PRO A 115 2.32 8.63 20.49
CA PRO A 115 1.24 7.66 20.25
C PRO A 115 0.05 8.26 19.47
N GLU A 116 -0.32 9.50 19.77
CA GLU A 116 -1.45 10.21 19.15
C GLU A 116 -1.20 10.55 17.67
N ALA A 117 0.07 10.71 17.28
CA ALA A 117 0.42 11.00 15.89
C ALA A 117 0.20 9.80 14.98
N ASN A 118 0.31 8.59 15.54
CA ASN A 118 0.04 7.33 14.86
C ASN A 118 0.97 7.04 13.66
N PHE A 119 2.18 7.61 13.63
CA PHE A 119 3.09 7.51 12.48
C PHE A 119 3.39 6.07 12.04
N VAL A 120 3.80 5.22 12.99
CA VAL A 120 4.35 3.88 12.69
C VAL A 120 3.30 2.96 12.06
N SER A 121 2.08 2.95 12.60
CA SER A 121 1.01 2.10 12.05
C SER A 121 0.66 2.55 10.63
N GLN A 122 0.57 3.86 10.40
CA GLN A 122 0.21 4.42 9.10
C GLN A 122 1.31 4.21 8.06
N ARG A 123 2.59 4.28 8.47
CA ARG A 123 3.71 3.94 7.57
C ARG A 123 3.70 2.48 7.18
N GLN A 124 3.40 1.57 8.11
CA GLN A 124 3.35 0.14 7.79
C GLN A 124 2.30 -0.17 6.72
N GLU A 125 1.11 0.43 6.80
CA GLU A 125 0.07 0.30 5.76
C GLU A 125 0.55 0.82 4.41
N ASN A 126 1.26 1.96 4.39
CA ASN A 126 1.83 2.51 3.17
C ASN A 126 2.91 1.60 2.56
N TYR A 127 3.78 0.98 3.35
CA TYR A 127 4.80 0.07 2.85
C TYR A 127 4.23 -1.25 2.32
N LEU A 128 3.12 -1.73 2.90
CA LEU A 128 2.34 -2.83 2.30
C LEU A 128 1.77 -2.42 0.94
N SER A 129 1.19 -1.22 0.84
CA SER A 129 0.72 -0.65 -0.43
C SER A 129 1.85 -0.45 -1.43
N LEU A 130 3.06 -0.10 -0.99
CA LEU A 130 4.26 -0.02 -1.84
C LEU A 130 4.62 -1.39 -2.43
N GLY A 131 4.64 -2.44 -1.61
CA GLY A 131 4.96 -3.81 -2.04
C GLY A 131 3.90 -4.38 -3.00
N ALA A 132 2.63 -4.13 -2.71
CA ALA A 132 1.51 -4.65 -3.51
C ALA A 132 1.27 -3.81 -4.77
N PHE A 133 1.06 -2.50 -4.65
CA PHE A 133 0.61 -1.64 -5.74
C PHE A 133 1.69 -0.71 -6.28
N GLY A 134 2.81 -0.55 -5.57
CA GLY A 134 3.94 0.28 -6.00
C GLY A 134 3.75 1.74 -5.67
N ASN A 135 2.63 2.06 -5.01
CA ASN A 135 2.16 3.41 -4.78
C ASN A 135 1.54 3.51 -3.38
N TYR A 136 1.73 4.63 -2.71
CA TYR A 136 0.98 4.99 -1.51
C TYR A 136 0.91 6.50 -1.34
N SER A 137 0.03 6.96 -0.44
CA SER A 137 -0.02 8.36 -0.02
C SER A 137 -0.22 8.47 1.48
N LEU A 138 0.70 9.15 2.16
CA LEU A 138 0.57 9.53 3.56
C LEU A 138 0.05 10.96 3.64
N PHE A 139 -1.12 11.16 4.23
CA PHE A 139 -1.58 12.51 4.57
C PHE A 139 -1.00 12.94 5.91
N ILE A 140 -0.42 14.15 5.94
CA ILE A 140 0.26 14.73 7.11
C ILE A 140 -0.43 16.04 7.47
N ASP A 141 -1.08 16.05 8.61
CA ASP A 141 -1.79 17.21 9.13
C ASP A 141 -1.52 17.41 10.63
N GLU A 142 -2.13 18.43 11.23
CA GLU A 142 -2.05 18.69 12.66
C GLU A 142 -3.43 18.57 13.31
N GLU A 143 -3.51 17.88 14.45
CA GLU A 143 -4.64 18.00 15.36
C GLU A 143 -4.34 19.13 16.35
N ILE A 144 -5.21 20.14 16.36
CA ILE A 144 -5.06 21.34 17.18
C ILE A 144 -4.83 20.95 18.65
N GLY A 145 -3.70 21.37 19.20
CA GLY A 145 -3.31 21.13 20.59
C GLY A 145 -2.73 19.74 20.89
N ARG A 146 -2.69 18.82 19.91
CA ARG A 146 -2.11 17.46 20.09
C ARG A 146 -0.83 17.25 19.28
N GLY A 147 -0.75 17.87 18.10
CA GLY A 147 0.44 17.85 17.25
C GLY A 147 0.19 17.12 15.92
N ASN A 148 1.23 16.52 15.35
CA ASN A 148 1.14 15.89 14.03
C ASN A 148 0.17 14.72 14.06
N ARG A 149 -0.50 14.51 12.93
CA ARG A 149 -1.36 13.36 12.66
C ARG A 149 -1.00 12.82 11.29
N TYR A 150 -0.71 11.54 11.24
CA TYR A 150 -0.44 10.82 10.01
C TYR A 150 -1.65 9.96 9.66
N ARG A 151 -1.94 9.84 8.35
CA ARG A 151 -2.99 8.95 7.86
C ARG A 151 -2.60 8.34 6.52
N ALA A 152 -2.48 7.01 6.48
CA ALA A 152 -2.38 6.27 5.23
C ALA A 152 -3.70 6.41 4.47
N LEU A 153 -3.62 6.86 3.21
CA LEU A 153 -4.77 6.96 2.35
C LEU A 153 -4.85 5.69 1.49
N PRO A 154 -5.98 4.97 1.49
CA PRO A 154 -6.15 3.80 0.64
C PRO A 154 -5.95 4.18 -0.83
N MET A 155 -5.13 3.43 -1.56
CA MET A 155 -4.76 3.78 -2.94
C MET A 155 -5.98 3.90 -3.88
N ARG A 156 -7.03 3.09 -3.63
CA ARG A 156 -8.31 3.19 -4.36
C ARG A 156 -8.97 4.58 -4.27
N GLU A 157 -8.72 5.32 -3.19
CA GLU A 157 -9.27 6.66 -2.97
C GLU A 157 -8.42 7.75 -3.65
N VAL A 158 -7.14 7.50 -3.98
CA VAL A 158 -6.15 8.54 -4.29
C VAL A 158 -5.83 8.66 -5.78
N TYR A 159 -6.06 9.83 -6.37
CA TYR A 159 -5.79 10.11 -7.78
C TYR A 159 -4.78 11.24 -7.93
N TRP A 160 -3.82 11.08 -8.83
CA TRP A 160 -2.73 12.03 -9.03
C TRP A 160 -2.77 12.65 -10.42
N ILE A 161 -2.37 13.92 -10.51
CA ILE A 161 -2.02 14.57 -11.77
C ILE A 161 -0.59 15.11 -11.65
N GLU A 162 0.19 14.85 -12.69
CA GLU A 162 1.56 15.33 -12.82
C GLU A 162 1.63 16.62 -13.62
N ASN A 163 2.60 17.46 -13.27
CA ASN A 163 3.00 18.59 -14.10
C ASN A 163 3.89 18.10 -15.26
N HIS A 164 4.32 19.04 -16.11
CA HIS A 164 5.18 18.73 -17.27
C HIS A 164 6.57 18.18 -16.90
N GLN A 165 6.98 18.20 -15.63
CA GLN A 165 8.24 17.64 -15.11
C GLN A 165 8.04 16.26 -14.47
N GLY A 166 6.81 15.73 -14.44
CA GLY A 166 6.50 14.44 -13.83
C GLY A 166 6.36 14.48 -12.30
N VAL A 167 6.27 15.68 -11.71
CA VAL A 167 6.03 15.92 -10.28
C VAL A 167 4.53 15.93 -10.02
N ILE A 168 4.09 15.17 -9.02
CA ILE A 168 2.70 15.18 -8.56
C ILE A 168 2.42 16.55 -7.94
N TYR A 169 1.49 17.29 -8.52
CA TYR A 169 1.13 18.63 -8.05
C TYR A 169 -0.35 18.79 -7.76
N ILE A 170 -1.18 17.84 -8.20
CA ILE A 170 -2.59 17.74 -7.80
C ILE A 170 -2.85 16.35 -7.28
N GLN A 171 -3.51 16.29 -6.14
CA GLN A 171 -3.99 15.06 -5.56
C GLN A 171 -5.47 15.19 -5.23
N PHE A 172 -6.25 14.23 -5.73
CA PHE A 172 -7.61 14.02 -5.32
C PHE A 172 -7.69 12.83 -4.38
N ARG A 173 -8.63 12.90 -3.45
CA ARG A 173 -9.10 11.79 -2.65
C ARG A 173 -10.61 11.68 -2.79
N LYS A 174 -11.11 10.58 -3.36
CA LYS A 174 -12.53 10.23 -3.38
C LYS A 174 -12.80 9.26 -2.22
N TYR A 175 -13.54 9.69 -1.22
CA TYR A 175 -13.75 8.93 0.01
C TYR A 175 -15.22 8.98 0.45
N GLN A 176 -15.61 8.03 1.29
CA GLN A 176 -16.94 7.95 1.86
C GLN A 176 -16.90 8.20 3.36
N LEU A 177 -17.94 8.86 3.86
CA LEU A 177 -18.21 9.01 5.28
C LEU A 177 -19.67 8.66 5.55
N THR A 178 -19.95 8.14 6.74
CA THR A 178 -21.33 8.09 7.23
C THR A 178 -21.85 9.51 7.44
N ALA A 179 -23.17 9.71 7.38
CA ALA A 179 -23.78 11.01 7.60
C ALA A 179 -23.37 11.61 8.96
N ARG A 180 -23.24 10.76 10.00
CA ARG A 180 -22.70 11.16 11.32
C ARG A 180 -21.26 11.68 11.22
N GLN A 181 -20.35 10.92 10.62
CA GLN A 181 -18.94 11.30 10.48
C GLN A 181 -18.77 12.56 9.63
N ALA A 182 -19.54 12.68 8.55
CA ALA A 182 -19.53 13.87 7.70
C ALA A 182 -20.04 15.11 8.43
N TYR A 183 -21.10 14.98 9.22
CA TYR A 183 -21.57 16.07 10.09
C TYR A 183 -20.55 16.41 11.17
N GLU A 184 -19.85 15.42 11.74
CA GLU A 184 -18.78 15.65 12.70
C GLU A 184 -17.61 16.45 12.12
N GLN A 185 -17.24 16.16 10.87
CA GLN A 185 -16.16 16.84 10.18
C GLN A 185 -16.54 18.24 9.69
N PHE A 186 -17.70 18.38 9.05
CA PHE A 186 -18.06 19.64 8.36
C PHE A 186 -18.99 20.54 9.16
N ARG A 187 -19.68 20.00 10.19
CA ARG A 187 -20.62 20.74 11.04
C ARG A 187 -21.61 21.57 10.22
N GLU A 188 -21.63 22.88 10.40
CA GLU A 188 -22.55 23.77 9.68
C GLU A 188 -22.32 23.83 8.18
N LEU A 189 -21.11 23.50 7.71
CA LEU A 189 -20.78 23.46 6.29
C LEU A 189 -21.29 22.17 5.61
N ALA A 190 -21.75 21.17 6.38
CA ALA A 190 -22.25 19.91 5.83
C ALA A 190 -23.42 20.16 4.85
N PRO A 191 -23.47 19.45 3.70
CA PRO A 191 -24.57 19.58 2.75
C PRO A 191 -25.95 19.33 3.40
N PRO A 192 -27.04 19.98 2.95
CA PRO A 192 -28.37 19.82 3.56
C PRO A 192 -28.83 18.36 3.68
N GLN A 193 -28.56 17.55 2.65
CA GLN A 193 -28.86 16.11 2.67
C GLN A 193 -28.10 15.37 3.77
N VAL A 194 -26.82 15.69 3.97
CA VAL A 194 -25.98 15.07 5.01
C VAL A 194 -26.49 15.45 6.40
N LYS A 195 -26.93 16.70 6.61
CA LYS A 195 -27.53 17.13 7.88
C LYS A 195 -28.83 16.36 8.17
N TYR A 196 -29.70 16.23 7.17
CA TYR A 196 -30.92 15.44 7.29
C TYR A 196 -30.64 13.97 7.61
N ASP A 197 -29.72 13.35 6.87
CA ASP A 197 -29.35 11.96 7.07
C ASP A 197 -28.62 11.75 8.41
N ALA A 198 -27.84 12.73 8.89
CA ALA A 198 -27.20 12.64 10.21
C ALA A 198 -28.21 12.52 11.36
N GLU A 199 -29.40 13.10 11.21
CA GLU A 199 -30.50 12.99 12.18
C GLU A 199 -31.35 11.72 11.98
N LYS A 200 -31.65 11.36 10.73
CA LYS A 200 -32.64 10.33 10.39
C LYS A 200 -32.04 8.97 10.05
N ASN A 201 -30.89 8.94 9.40
CA ASN A 201 -30.18 7.74 9.01
C ASN A 201 -28.65 7.94 9.18
N PRO A 202 -28.14 7.98 10.43
CA PRO A 202 -26.78 8.42 10.71
C PRO A 202 -25.68 7.59 10.03
N ASN A 203 -26.01 6.38 9.59
CA ASN A 203 -25.11 5.42 8.94
C ASN A 203 -25.17 5.49 7.40
N ALA A 204 -26.03 6.34 6.82
CA ALA A 204 -26.08 6.55 5.37
C ALA A 204 -24.70 7.02 4.87
N LEU A 205 -24.21 6.39 3.79
CA LEU A 205 -22.91 6.73 3.21
C LEU A 205 -23.05 7.86 2.19
N HIS A 206 -22.13 8.82 2.27
CA HIS A 206 -22.01 9.92 1.33
C HIS A 206 -20.60 9.99 0.76
N ASP A 207 -20.49 10.17 -0.56
CA ASP A 207 -19.23 10.42 -1.25
C ASP A 207 -18.78 11.86 -1.07
N PHE A 208 -17.48 12.05 -0.93
CA PHE A 208 -16.80 13.34 -0.86
C PHE A 208 -15.53 13.31 -1.70
N ILE A 209 -15.15 14.49 -2.18
CA ILE A 209 -13.88 14.71 -2.88
C ILE A 209 -13.05 15.68 -2.05
N HIS A 210 -11.80 15.33 -1.77
CA HIS A 210 -10.80 16.25 -1.26
C HIS A 210 -9.77 16.48 -2.37
N CYS A 211 -9.61 17.72 -2.82
CA CYS A 211 -8.67 18.10 -3.88
C CYS A 211 -7.65 19.07 -3.30
N VAL A 212 -6.36 18.78 -3.48
CA VAL A 212 -5.26 19.70 -3.18
C VAL A 212 -4.49 19.97 -4.45
N ARG A 213 -4.23 21.25 -4.73
CA ARG A 213 -3.53 21.75 -5.93
C ARG A 213 -2.86 23.11 -5.66
N PRO A 214 -1.99 23.62 -6.53
CA PRO A 214 -1.46 24.97 -6.38
C PRO A 214 -2.59 26.00 -6.34
N ASN A 215 -2.39 27.04 -5.54
CA ASN A 215 -3.31 28.15 -5.42
C ASN A 215 -3.04 29.18 -6.52
N ASP A 216 -3.78 29.07 -7.63
CA ASP A 216 -3.66 30.01 -8.77
C ASP A 216 -4.09 31.45 -8.39
N GLU A 217 -4.85 31.63 -7.31
CA GLU A 217 -5.30 32.93 -6.80
C GLU A 217 -4.52 33.39 -5.54
N LEU A 218 -3.26 32.97 -5.42
CA LEU A 218 -2.40 33.29 -4.26
C LEU A 218 -2.34 34.81 -4.00
N LYS A 219 -2.66 35.21 -2.77
CA LYS A 219 -2.56 36.59 -2.27
C LYS A 219 -1.54 36.65 -1.13
N PRO A 220 -0.27 37.00 -1.44
CA PRO A 220 0.78 37.08 -0.43
C PRO A 220 0.39 37.95 0.78
N GLY A 221 0.78 37.53 1.97
CA GLY A 221 0.53 38.25 3.23
C GLY A 221 -0.84 38.01 3.88
N ARG A 222 -1.76 37.30 3.21
CA ARG A 222 -3.00 36.87 3.89
C ARG A 222 -2.74 35.72 4.86
N ARG A 223 -3.48 35.72 5.97
CA ARG A 223 -3.43 34.66 6.99
C ARG A 223 -4.46 33.53 6.76
N ASP A 224 -5.39 33.74 5.84
CA ASP A 224 -6.37 32.72 5.43
C ASP A 224 -5.82 31.85 4.29
N TRP A 225 -6.61 30.88 3.85
CA TRP A 225 -6.24 29.93 2.80
C TRP A 225 -5.80 30.60 1.48
N ARG A 226 -6.21 31.85 1.22
CA ARG A 226 -5.80 32.59 0.01
C ARG A 226 -4.34 33.01 0.05
N GLY A 227 -3.72 33.06 1.23
CA GLY A 227 -2.29 33.31 1.38
C GLY A 227 -1.42 32.05 1.33
N MET A 228 -2.05 30.86 1.28
CA MET A 228 -1.34 29.59 1.29
C MET A 228 -1.05 29.12 -0.15
N PRO A 229 0.16 28.62 -0.47
CA PRO A 229 0.54 28.18 -1.82
C PRO A 229 -0.26 27.00 -2.35
N TRP A 230 -0.80 26.15 -1.47
CA TRP A 230 -1.61 25.00 -1.85
C TRP A 230 -3.05 25.21 -1.40
N ALA A 231 -3.99 25.16 -2.33
CA ALA A 231 -5.40 25.25 -2.03
C ALA A 231 -6.00 23.86 -1.78
N SER A 232 -6.92 23.77 -0.83
CA SER A 232 -7.58 22.53 -0.40
C SER A 232 -9.10 22.70 -0.51
N TYR A 233 -9.75 21.84 -1.28
CA TYR A 233 -11.20 21.89 -1.51
C TYR A 233 -11.84 20.59 -1.08
N HIS A 234 -12.85 20.68 -0.22
CA HIS A 234 -13.79 19.58 0.00
C HIS A 234 -15.04 19.83 -0.83
N VAL A 235 -15.41 18.86 -1.67
CA VAL A 235 -16.54 18.96 -2.61
C VAL A 235 -17.53 17.85 -2.33
N TYR A 236 -18.83 18.19 -2.36
CA TYR A 236 -19.92 17.23 -2.37
C TYR A 236 -20.30 16.93 -3.82
N PRO A 237 -19.93 15.76 -4.38
CA PRO A 237 -20.11 15.46 -5.80
C PRO A 237 -21.58 15.41 -6.22
N ARG A 238 -22.49 14.96 -5.33
CA ARG A 238 -23.92 14.82 -5.66
C ARG A 238 -24.57 16.13 -6.11
N THR A 239 -24.23 17.25 -5.47
CA THR A 239 -24.76 18.57 -5.82
C THR A 239 -23.71 19.45 -6.50
N ARG A 240 -22.51 18.90 -6.78
CA ARG A 240 -21.34 19.63 -7.28
C ARG A 240 -21.15 20.97 -6.56
N SER A 241 -21.03 20.90 -5.23
CA SER A 241 -20.86 22.08 -4.37
C SER A 241 -19.58 21.99 -3.55
N VAL A 242 -18.89 23.12 -3.41
CA VAL A 242 -17.72 23.22 -2.52
C VAL A 242 -18.22 23.39 -1.09
N ILE A 243 -17.91 22.42 -0.23
CA ILE A 243 -18.27 22.36 1.18
C ILE A 243 -17.35 23.26 2.00
N SER A 244 -16.04 23.12 1.77
CA SER A 244 -15.02 23.83 2.53
C SER A 244 -13.85 24.20 1.62
N ARG A 245 -13.27 25.37 1.89
CA ARG A 245 -12.05 25.88 1.28
C ARG A 245 -11.02 26.09 2.37
N GLY A 246 -9.90 25.41 2.24
CA GLY A 246 -8.73 25.52 3.10
C GLY A 246 -7.47 25.66 2.24
N GLY A 247 -6.32 25.53 2.88
CA GLY A 247 -5.05 25.52 2.19
C GLY A 247 -3.93 24.96 3.07
N PHE A 248 -2.77 24.80 2.46
CA PHE A 248 -1.56 24.34 3.13
C PHE A 248 -0.37 25.20 2.70
N TRP A 249 0.52 25.47 3.65
CA TRP A 249 1.76 26.20 3.40
C TRP A 249 2.79 25.33 2.66
N THR A 250 2.86 24.07 3.05
CA THR A 250 3.67 23.02 2.43
C THR A 250 2.76 21.90 1.92
N TRP A 251 3.18 21.20 0.87
CA TRP A 251 2.44 20.07 0.31
C TRP A 251 2.11 19.03 1.41
N PRO A 252 0.84 18.61 1.58
CA PRO A 252 0.41 17.86 2.77
C PRO A 252 0.49 16.33 2.60
N PHE A 253 1.05 15.85 1.48
CA PHE A 253 1.14 14.42 1.19
C PHE A 253 2.58 13.98 0.99
N ALA A 254 2.95 12.87 1.61
CA ALA A 254 4.17 12.15 1.27
C ALA A 254 3.77 10.96 0.39
N ASN A 255 4.16 11.04 -0.89
CA ASN A 255 3.69 10.11 -1.92
C ASN A 255 4.83 9.17 -2.30
N GLY A 256 4.63 7.88 -2.07
CA GLY A 256 5.62 6.87 -2.44
C GLY A 256 5.30 6.27 -3.79
N ARG A 257 6.31 6.22 -4.67
CA ARG A 257 6.28 5.49 -5.93
C ARG A 257 7.51 4.60 -6.02
N PHE A 258 7.33 3.29 -6.24
CA PHE A 258 8.41 2.31 -6.27
C PHE A 258 9.22 2.42 -7.58
N MET A 259 8.72 1.86 -8.69
CA MET A 259 9.35 1.98 -10.01
C MET A 259 8.40 2.58 -11.03
N LYS A 260 8.58 3.86 -11.35
CA LYS A 260 7.78 4.59 -12.34
C LYS A 260 8.29 4.32 -13.75
N GLY A 261 7.43 3.79 -14.62
CA GLY A 261 7.70 3.71 -16.05
C GLY A 261 7.70 5.10 -16.71
N VAL A 262 8.54 5.31 -17.72
CA VAL A 262 8.53 6.58 -18.47
C VAL A 262 7.17 6.76 -19.15
N GLY A 263 6.50 7.88 -18.88
CA GLY A 263 5.16 8.17 -19.40
C GLY A 263 4.00 7.61 -18.55
N GLU A 264 4.27 6.89 -17.46
CA GLU A 264 3.24 6.42 -16.53
C GLU A 264 3.16 7.35 -15.31
N THR A 265 1.96 7.70 -14.84
CA THR A 265 1.78 8.48 -13.60
C THR A 265 2.03 7.65 -12.34
N TYR A 266 1.60 6.38 -12.38
CA TYR A 266 1.71 5.44 -11.27
C TYR A 266 2.91 4.52 -11.45
N ALA A 267 3.48 4.08 -10.34
CA ALA A 267 4.59 3.15 -10.32
C ALA A 267 4.14 1.69 -10.32
N ARG A 268 5.04 0.83 -10.77
CA ARG A 268 4.97 -0.62 -10.74
C ARG A 268 5.59 -1.11 -9.43
N SER A 269 5.08 -2.22 -8.89
CA SER A 269 5.49 -2.80 -7.60
C SER A 269 6.29 -4.09 -7.78
N PRO A 270 6.93 -4.60 -6.72
CA PRO A 270 7.44 -5.98 -6.70
C PRO A 270 6.38 -7.02 -7.09
N ALA A 271 5.14 -6.85 -6.63
CA ALA A 271 4.03 -7.74 -6.99
C ALA A 271 3.71 -7.69 -8.49
N VAL A 272 3.80 -6.50 -9.12
CA VAL A 272 3.58 -6.35 -10.55
C VAL A 272 4.66 -7.10 -11.34
N ILE A 273 5.91 -7.03 -10.91
CA ILE A 273 7.03 -7.76 -11.54
C ILE A 273 6.83 -9.27 -11.42
N ALA A 274 6.48 -9.72 -10.22
CA ALA A 274 6.27 -11.14 -9.91
C ALA A 274 4.93 -11.70 -10.42
N PHE A 275 4.05 -10.85 -10.97
CA PHE A 275 2.66 -11.22 -11.23
C PHE A 275 2.47 -12.49 -12.08
N PRO A 276 3.25 -12.71 -13.17
CA PRO A 276 3.17 -13.96 -13.93
C PRO A 276 3.48 -15.20 -13.10
N SER A 277 4.51 -15.14 -12.25
CA SER A 277 4.86 -16.23 -11.32
C SER A 277 3.78 -16.43 -10.27
N ILE A 278 3.18 -15.36 -9.75
CA ILE A 278 2.06 -15.42 -8.81
C ILE A 278 0.86 -16.14 -9.45
N LEU A 279 0.50 -15.83 -10.69
CA LEU A 279 -0.58 -16.54 -11.38
C LEU A 279 -0.24 -18.02 -11.60
N THR A 280 0.99 -18.29 -12.04
CA THR A 280 1.45 -19.64 -12.38
C THR A 280 1.47 -20.55 -11.15
N VAL A 281 2.06 -20.10 -10.03
CA VAL A 281 2.13 -20.91 -8.80
C VAL A 281 0.75 -21.22 -8.23
N ASN A 282 -0.21 -20.29 -8.37
CA ASN A 282 -1.58 -20.51 -7.92
C ASN A 282 -2.28 -21.61 -8.75
N GLU A 283 -2.10 -21.62 -10.08
CA GLU A 283 -2.64 -22.68 -10.95
C GLU A 283 -1.92 -24.02 -10.79
N GLN A 284 -0.59 -24.00 -10.62
CA GLN A 284 0.20 -25.19 -10.30
C GLN A 284 -0.30 -25.80 -8.99
N LYS A 285 -0.47 -25.01 -7.93
CA LYS A 285 -0.94 -25.51 -6.63
C LYS A 285 -2.31 -26.17 -6.72
N LYS A 286 -3.26 -25.58 -7.45
CA LYS A 286 -4.57 -26.24 -7.72
C LYS A 286 -4.40 -27.59 -8.41
N THR A 287 -3.54 -27.66 -9.42
CA THR A 287 -3.31 -28.85 -10.23
C THR A 287 -2.62 -29.94 -9.42
N VAL A 288 -1.56 -29.59 -8.69
CA VAL A 288 -0.80 -30.48 -7.80
C VAL A 288 -1.69 -31.03 -6.69
N LEU A 289 -2.54 -30.20 -6.08
CA LEU A 289 -3.51 -30.66 -5.08
C LEU A 289 -4.49 -31.70 -5.65
N ARG A 290 -5.03 -31.45 -6.85
CA ARG A 290 -5.92 -32.42 -7.53
C ARG A 290 -5.19 -33.70 -7.93
N ALA A 291 -3.94 -33.61 -8.37
CA ALA A 291 -3.12 -34.77 -8.71
C ALA A 291 -2.80 -35.61 -7.47
N GLY A 292 -2.43 -34.96 -6.36
CA GLY A 292 -2.21 -35.61 -5.07
C GLY A 292 -3.46 -36.32 -4.56
N GLN A 293 -4.63 -35.68 -4.66
CA GLN A 293 -5.92 -36.31 -4.33
C GLN A 293 -6.16 -37.58 -5.16
N LYS A 294 -5.95 -37.54 -6.49
CA LYS A 294 -6.09 -38.71 -7.36
C LYS A 294 -5.04 -39.79 -7.10
N ALA A 295 -3.88 -39.44 -6.56
CA ALA A 295 -2.83 -40.41 -6.21
C ALA A 295 -3.12 -41.13 -4.88
N VAL A 296 -3.68 -40.41 -3.91
CA VAL A 296 -4.05 -40.96 -2.58
C VAL A 296 -5.40 -41.68 -2.61
N ASP A 297 -6.36 -41.15 -3.36
CA ASP A 297 -7.71 -41.69 -3.52
C ASP A 297 -8.07 -41.78 -5.02
N PRO A 298 -7.53 -42.79 -5.73
CA PRO A 298 -7.72 -42.92 -7.17
C PRO A 298 -9.16 -43.33 -7.51
N PRO A 299 -9.73 -42.80 -8.61
CA PRO A 299 -10.96 -43.33 -9.18
C PRO A 299 -10.83 -44.83 -9.46
N VAL A 300 -11.92 -45.55 -9.33
CA VAL A 300 -11.97 -46.99 -9.57
C VAL A 300 -12.57 -47.27 -10.95
N LEU A 301 -11.89 -48.08 -11.76
CA LEU A 301 -12.33 -48.53 -13.08
C LEU A 301 -13.16 -49.82 -12.92
N LEU A 302 -14.34 -49.86 -13.53
CA LEU A 302 -15.31 -50.96 -13.48
C LEU A 302 -15.65 -51.43 -14.90
N THR A 303 -16.04 -52.70 -15.04
CA THR A 303 -16.58 -53.27 -16.28
C THR A 303 -18.07 -52.90 -16.49
N GLU A 304 -18.60 -52.99 -17.73
CA GLU A 304 -20.01 -52.64 -18.04
C GLU A 304 -21.03 -53.48 -17.23
N ASP A 305 -20.73 -54.77 -17.02
CA ASP A 305 -21.52 -55.67 -16.15
C ASP A 305 -21.05 -55.65 -14.68
N GLY A 306 -20.46 -54.54 -14.24
CA GLY A 306 -19.86 -54.38 -12.91
C GLY A 306 -20.85 -54.61 -11.75
N ILE A 307 -20.29 -54.82 -10.57
CA ILE A 307 -21.04 -55.01 -9.31
C ILE A 307 -22.03 -53.84 -9.15
N LEU A 308 -23.34 -54.13 -9.15
CA LEU A 308 -24.41 -53.12 -9.03
C LEU A 308 -24.37 -52.39 -7.68
N ASP A 309 -23.79 -53.01 -6.65
CA ASP A 309 -23.55 -52.41 -5.34
C ASP A 309 -22.18 -51.70 -5.29
N GLY A 310 -22.16 -50.50 -4.71
CA GLY A 310 -20.97 -49.67 -4.59
C GLY A 310 -19.81 -50.36 -3.86
N PHE A 311 -18.60 -50.22 -4.40
CA PHE A 311 -17.38 -50.81 -3.84
C PHE A 311 -17.00 -50.17 -2.50
N ASN A 312 -16.73 -50.98 -1.48
CA ASN A 312 -16.37 -50.50 -0.14
C ASN A 312 -14.85 -50.40 0.02
N MET A 313 -14.35 -49.17 0.07
CA MET A 313 -12.92 -48.82 0.20
C MET A 313 -12.39 -48.83 1.65
N ARG A 314 -13.23 -49.18 2.65
CA ARG A 314 -12.78 -49.23 4.06
C ARG A 314 -11.80 -50.39 4.28
N SER A 315 -10.83 -50.16 5.17
CA SER A 315 -9.87 -51.19 5.58
C SER A 315 -10.58 -52.45 6.09
N GLY A 316 -10.26 -53.61 5.51
CA GLY A 316 -10.83 -54.91 5.88
C GLY A 316 -12.24 -55.20 5.32
N ALA A 317 -12.78 -54.36 4.43
CA ALA A 317 -14.05 -54.64 3.77
C ALA A 317 -13.94 -55.82 2.79
N LEU A 318 -14.96 -56.68 2.77
CA LEU A 318 -15.09 -57.78 1.82
C LEU A 318 -15.92 -57.29 0.61
N ASN A 319 -15.30 -57.26 -0.58
CA ASN A 319 -15.96 -56.85 -1.83
C ASN A 319 -16.21 -58.08 -2.71
N TYR A 320 -17.45 -58.59 -2.68
CA TYR A 320 -17.86 -59.75 -3.47
C TYR A 320 -18.10 -59.37 -4.94
N GLY A 321 -17.78 -60.26 -5.87
CA GLY A 321 -17.96 -60.03 -7.32
C GLY A 321 -16.86 -59.18 -7.98
N ALA A 322 -15.80 -58.80 -7.26
CA ALA A 322 -14.68 -58.01 -7.79
C ALA A 322 -13.60 -58.85 -8.51
N LEU A 323 -13.78 -60.17 -8.56
CA LEU A 323 -12.90 -61.13 -9.22
C LEU A 323 -13.69 -61.89 -10.28
N SER A 324 -13.10 -62.05 -11.46
CA SER A 324 -13.60 -62.97 -12.50
C SER A 324 -13.45 -64.43 -12.06
N ASP A 325 -14.13 -65.34 -12.77
CA ASP A 325 -14.01 -66.79 -12.57
C ASP A 325 -12.56 -67.33 -12.71
N GLN A 326 -11.69 -66.58 -13.39
CA GLN A 326 -10.26 -66.90 -13.55
C GLN A 326 -9.37 -66.25 -12.49
N GLY A 327 -9.94 -65.55 -11.51
CA GLY A 327 -9.19 -64.87 -10.44
C GLY A 327 -8.55 -63.54 -10.86
N THR A 328 -8.79 -63.05 -12.07
CA THR A 328 -8.39 -61.68 -12.45
C THR A 328 -9.30 -60.63 -11.82
N PRO A 329 -8.75 -59.52 -11.29
CA PRO A 329 -9.56 -58.39 -10.80
C PRO A 329 -10.41 -57.78 -11.92
N LEU A 330 -11.71 -57.67 -11.69
CA LEU A 330 -12.64 -56.94 -12.57
C LEU A 330 -12.69 -55.43 -12.25
N VAL A 331 -12.00 -55.05 -11.18
CA VAL A 331 -11.97 -53.70 -10.63
C VAL A 331 -10.52 -53.28 -10.48
N GLN A 332 -10.16 -52.11 -11.00
CA GLN A 332 -8.78 -51.61 -10.93
C GLN A 332 -8.77 -50.13 -10.58
N ALA A 333 -7.91 -49.74 -9.63
CA ALA A 333 -7.64 -48.33 -9.37
C ALA A 333 -7.01 -47.66 -10.60
N PHE A 334 -7.54 -46.52 -11.00
CA PHE A 334 -6.96 -45.70 -12.06
C PHE A 334 -5.58 -45.22 -11.62
N ASN A 335 -4.55 -45.61 -12.37
CA ASN A 335 -3.20 -45.12 -12.14
C ASN A 335 -2.82 -44.14 -13.24
N SER A 336 -2.78 -42.86 -12.89
CA SER A 336 -2.40 -41.78 -13.82
C SER A 336 -0.91 -41.75 -14.17
N GLN A 337 -0.06 -42.44 -13.39
CA GLN A 337 1.41 -42.30 -13.43
C GLN A 337 1.90 -40.84 -13.34
N ALA A 338 1.06 -39.93 -12.81
CA ALA A 338 1.40 -38.51 -12.71
C ALA A 338 2.55 -38.29 -11.72
N ARG A 339 3.54 -37.51 -12.16
CA ARG A 339 4.71 -37.09 -11.38
C ARG A 339 4.39 -35.83 -10.55
N VAL A 340 3.82 -36.02 -9.36
CA VAL A 340 3.48 -34.92 -8.42
C VAL A 340 4.75 -34.20 -7.94
N ASP A 341 5.86 -34.93 -7.83
CA ASP A 341 7.20 -34.47 -7.51
C ASP A 341 7.67 -33.32 -8.42
N ILE A 342 7.56 -33.48 -9.75
CA ILE A 342 7.93 -32.41 -10.70
C ILE A 342 7.07 -31.17 -10.46
N GLY A 343 5.79 -31.35 -10.15
CA GLY A 343 4.88 -30.24 -9.86
C GLY A 343 5.33 -29.40 -8.67
N VAL A 344 5.86 -30.06 -7.63
CA VAL A 344 6.41 -29.37 -6.44
C VAL A 344 7.69 -28.60 -6.82
N GLU A 345 8.61 -29.21 -7.58
CA GLU A 345 9.85 -28.54 -8.02
C GLU A 345 9.57 -27.30 -8.89
N LEU A 346 8.58 -27.38 -9.79
CA LEU A 346 8.15 -26.24 -10.60
C LEU A 346 7.53 -25.13 -9.75
N MET A 347 6.75 -25.48 -8.72
CA MET A 347 6.22 -24.49 -7.78
C MET A 347 7.34 -23.78 -7.02
N GLU A 348 8.37 -24.51 -6.58
CA GLU A 348 9.52 -23.92 -5.88
C GLU A 348 10.31 -22.94 -6.75
N LEU A 349 10.38 -23.15 -8.06
CA LEU A 349 10.97 -22.19 -9.00
C LEU A 349 10.18 -20.87 -9.02
N GLU A 350 8.84 -20.93 -9.12
CA GLU A 350 8.00 -19.74 -9.11
C GLU A 350 8.03 -19.02 -7.76
N GLN A 351 8.01 -19.77 -6.65
CA GLN A 351 8.11 -19.21 -5.30
C GLN A 351 9.46 -18.50 -5.08
N ARG A 352 10.56 -19.02 -5.63
CA ARG A 352 11.86 -18.34 -5.61
C ARG A 352 11.83 -17.03 -6.40
N ALA A 353 11.28 -17.06 -7.61
CA ALA A 353 11.14 -15.85 -8.43
C ALA A 353 10.30 -14.76 -7.73
N ILE A 354 9.21 -15.14 -7.06
CA ILE A 354 8.41 -14.21 -6.24
C ILE A 354 9.26 -13.62 -5.11
N ASN A 355 9.95 -14.45 -4.34
CA ASN A 355 10.78 -13.97 -3.23
C ASN A 355 11.92 -13.06 -3.70
N GLU A 356 12.54 -13.34 -4.85
CA GLU A 356 13.56 -12.50 -5.45
C GLU A 356 13.02 -11.13 -5.89
N ALA A 357 11.85 -11.09 -6.52
CA ALA A 357 11.21 -9.84 -6.93
C ALA A 357 10.85 -8.93 -5.73
N PHE A 358 10.41 -9.53 -4.62
CA PHE A 358 10.17 -8.83 -3.34
C PHE A 358 11.46 -8.59 -2.54
N LEU A 359 12.62 -8.92 -3.08
CA LEU A 359 13.93 -8.74 -2.46
C LEU A 359 14.08 -9.49 -1.12
N VAL A 360 13.23 -10.48 -0.84
CA VAL A 360 13.24 -11.26 0.41
C VAL A 360 14.60 -11.94 0.61
N SER A 361 15.20 -12.44 -0.47
CA SER A 361 16.49 -13.13 -0.44
C SER A 361 17.67 -12.20 -0.12
N LEU A 362 17.58 -10.91 -0.46
CA LEU A 362 18.55 -9.90 -0.03
C LEU A 362 18.47 -9.73 1.50
N PHE A 363 17.25 -9.70 2.04
CA PHE A 363 17.03 -9.41 3.45
C PHE A 363 17.26 -10.62 4.37
N GLN A 364 17.06 -11.85 3.90
CA GLN A 364 17.41 -13.06 4.66
C GLN A 364 18.93 -13.22 4.86
N ILE A 365 19.76 -12.75 3.92
CA ILE A 365 21.22 -12.76 4.08
C ILE A 365 21.63 -11.91 5.29
N LEU A 366 20.89 -10.85 5.60
CA LEU A 366 21.15 -9.97 6.74
C LEU A 366 20.75 -10.57 8.09
N ALA A 367 19.79 -11.49 8.08
CA ALA A 367 19.20 -12.04 9.31
C ALA A 367 19.75 -13.41 9.72
N GLU A 368 20.20 -14.25 8.79
CA GLU A 368 20.32 -15.71 9.04
C GLU A 368 21.72 -16.34 8.87
N LYS A 369 22.82 -15.58 8.82
CA LYS A 369 24.16 -16.22 8.70
C LYS A 369 25.21 -15.76 9.74
N PRO A 370 25.33 -16.49 10.87
CA PRO A 370 26.46 -16.34 11.81
C PRO A 370 27.81 -16.81 11.23
N ASP A 371 27.79 -17.64 10.18
CA ASP A 371 29.00 -18.29 9.62
C ASP A 371 29.66 -17.52 8.45
N MET A 372 29.16 -16.33 8.10
CA MET A 372 29.80 -15.48 7.09
C MET A 372 30.83 -14.56 7.72
N THR A 373 31.96 -14.37 7.03
CA THR A 373 32.94 -13.38 7.46
C THR A 373 32.34 -11.97 7.31
N ALA A 374 32.66 -11.06 8.24
CA ALA A 374 32.13 -9.68 8.23
C ALA A 374 32.34 -8.98 6.88
N THR A 375 33.44 -9.27 6.19
CA THR A 375 33.77 -8.74 4.86
C THR A 375 32.84 -9.25 3.77
N GLU A 376 32.44 -10.52 3.79
CA GLU A 376 31.49 -11.08 2.82
C GLU A 376 30.06 -10.58 3.04
N VAL A 377 29.67 -10.34 4.30
CA VAL A 377 28.38 -9.71 4.63
C VAL A 377 28.35 -8.30 4.09
N LEU A 378 29.41 -7.51 4.33
CA LEU A 378 29.52 -6.14 3.84
C LEU A 378 29.58 -6.05 2.32
N ALA A 379 30.32 -6.94 1.64
CA ALA A 379 30.38 -6.96 0.18
C ALA A 379 29.03 -7.31 -0.47
N ARG A 380 28.28 -8.26 0.10
CA ARG A 380 26.94 -8.60 -0.39
C ARG A 380 25.91 -7.53 -0.09
N LEU A 381 26.04 -6.87 1.06
CA LEU A 381 25.26 -5.70 1.41
C LEU A 381 25.47 -4.60 0.37
N ASP A 382 26.71 -4.30 0.02
CA ASP A 382 27.04 -3.23 -0.91
C ASP A 382 26.57 -3.55 -2.34
N GLU A 383 26.86 -4.75 -2.84
CA GLU A 383 26.41 -5.22 -4.17
C GLU A 383 24.88 -5.14 -4.34
N LYS A 384 24.14 -5.51 -3.29
CA LYS A 384 22.67 -5.55 -3.34
C LYS A 384 21.99 -4.27 -2.85
N SER A 385 22.68 -3.42 -2.07
CA SER A 385 22.23 -2.06 -1.72
C SER A 385 22.21 -1.16 -2.97
N GLN A 386 23.18 -1.34 -3.87
CA GLN A 386 23.18 -0.67 -5.17
C GLN A 386 21.93 -0.97 -6.01
N LEU A 387 21.33 -2.17 -5.87
CA LEU A 387 20.09 -2.52 -6.56
C LEU A 387 18.87 -1.76 -6.01
N LEU A 388 18.92 -1.32 -4.75
CA LEU A 388 17.87 -0.54 -4.10
C LEU A 388 18.04 0.97 -4.30
N SER A 389 19.26 1.44 -4.58
CA SER A 389 19.61 2.87 -4.67
C SER A 389 18.64 3.71 -5.53
N PRO A 390 18.22 3.31 -6.75
CA PRO A 390 17.29 4.11 -7.55
C PRO A 390 15.89 4.23 -6.94
N THR A 391 15.44 3.19 -6.23
CA THR A 391 14.15 3.18 -5.55
C THR A 391 14.20 4.03 -4.29
N THR A 392 15.29 3.90 -3.51
CA THR A 392 15.50 4.69 -2.29
C THR A 392 15.57 6.19 -2.61
N ALA A 393 16.30 6.60 -3.63
CA ALA A 393 16.40 8.00 -4.05
C ALA A 393 15.02 8.61 -4.41
N ARG A 394 14.12 7.82 -4.98
CA ARG A 394 12.75 8.27 -5.28
C ARG A 394 11.91 8.41 -4.02
N LEU A 395 12.01 7.47 -3.09
CA LEU A 395 11.34 7.56 -1.79
C LEU A 395 11.83 8.78 -1.00
N GLU A 396 13.13 9.11 -1.08
CA GLU A 396 13.66 10.33 -0.49
C GLU A 396 13.05 11.58 -1.12
N ALA A 397 13.02 11.66 -2.46
CA ALA A 397 12.56 12.85 -3.17
C ALA A 397 11.04 13.10 -3.10
N GLU A 398 10.22 12.04 -3.11
CA GLU A 398 8.76 12.17 -3.22
C GLU A 398 8.01 11.93 -1.90
N ASP A 399 8.65 11.27 -0.94
CA ASP A 399 8.06 10.91 0.35
C ASP A 399 8.81 11.52 1.53
N LEU A 400 10.03 11.09 1.85
CA LEU A 400 10.72 11.51 3.08
C LEU A 400 11.03 13.02 3.11
N GLY A 401 11.55 13.58 2.02
CA GLY A 401 11.85 15.01 1.91
C GLY A 401 10.60 15.89 2.09
N PRO A 402 9.54 15.70 1.26
CA PRO A 402 8.28 16.42 1.43
C PRO A 402 7.64 16.23 2.81
N MET A 403 7.74 15.04 3.40
CA MET A 403 7.27 14.78 4.76
C MET A 403 7.99 15.63 5.79
N ILE A 404 9.33 15.61 5.79
CA ILE A 404 10.15 16.38 6.74
C ILE A 404 9.88 17.88 6.58
N ALA A 405 9.81 18.39 5.34
CA ALA A 405 9.46 19.78 5.07
C ALA A 405 8.08 20.15 5.62
N ARG A 406 7.09 19.26 5.50
CA ARG A 406 5.75 19.46 6.04
C ARG A 406 5.75 19.43 7.57
N GLU A 407 6.53 18.55 8.19
CA GLU A 407 6.64 18.46 9.64
C GLU A 407 7.31 19.70 10.24
N ILE A 408 8.35 20.25 9.60
CA ILE A 408 8.97 21.52 10.00
C ILE A 408 7.93 22.65 9.93
N ASP A 409 7.20 22.76 8.81
CA ASP A 409 6.16 23.79 8.63
C ASP A 409 5.07 23.71 9.71
N LEU A 410 4.62 22.50 10.04
CA LEU A 410 3.66 22.27 11.13
C LEU A 410 4.26 22.60 12.50
N TYR A 411 5.53 22.28 12.73
CA TYR A 411 6.17 22.50 14.01
C TYR A 411 6.38 24.00 14.28
N VAL A 412 6.96 24.72 13.33
CA VAL A 412 7.23 26.18 13.40
C VAL A 412 5.95 26.98 13.64
N ARG A 413 4.82 26.55 13.08
CA ARG A 413 3.53 27.25 13.24
C ARG A 413 2.77 26.88 14.50
N SER A 414 3.16 25.80 15.17
CA SER A 414 2.52 25.36 16.40
C SER A 414 3.07 26.12 17.61
N SER A 415 2.25 26.29 18.65
CA SER A 415 2.69 26.94 19.90
C SER A 415 3.89 26.24 20.55
N GLY A 416 4.01 24.92 20.38
CA GLY A 416 5.13 24.13 20.89
C GLY A 416 6.43 24.29 20.10
N GLY A 417 6.40 24.95 18.94
CA GLY A 417 7.58 25.25 18.11
C GLY A 417 7.89 26.75 18.01
N ALA A 418 7.29 27.59 18.86
CA ALA A 418 7.56 29.04 18.86
C ALA A 418 9.06 29.35 19.08
N TRP A 419 9.73 28.56 19.93
CA TRP A 419 11.17 28.66 20.19
C TRP A 419 12.03 28.52 18.93
N VAL A 420 11.52 27.84 17.88
CA VAL A 420 12.28 27.62 16.64
C VAL A 420 12.58 28.95 15.96
N LEU A 421 11.69 29.94 16.06
CA LEU A 421 11.90 31.28 15.51
C LEU A 421 12.61 32.22 16.50
N GLU A 422 12.45 31.99 17.81
CA GLU A 422 13.03 32.83 18.86
C GLU A 422 14.52 32.52 19.11
N GLU A 423 14.91 31.26 18.96
CA GLU A 423 16.26 30.77 19.20
C GLU A 423 16.95 30.33 17.90
N MET A 424 16.48 30.83 16.76
CA MET A 424 17.16 30.68 15.48
C MET A 424 18.43 31.56 15.52
N PRO A 425 19.62 31.01 15.20
CA PRO A 425 20.83 31.81 15.05
C PRO A 425 20.64 32.93 14.01
N GLU A 426 21.30 34.06 14.20
CA GLU A 426 21.17 35.26 13.32
C GLU A 426 21.63 35.04 11.88
#